data_AF-A0A6J6W8Z7-F1
#
_entry.id   AF-A0A6J6W8Z7-F1
#
_cell.length_a   1.000
_cell.length_b   1.000
_cell.length_c   1.000
_cell.angle_alpha   90.00
_cell.angle_beta   90.00
_cell.angle_gamma   90.00
#
_symmetry.space_group_name_H-M   'P 1'
#
loop_
_entity.id
_entity.type
_entity.pdbx_description
1 polymer ?
#
loop_
_entity_poly.entity_id
_entity_poly.type
_entity_poly.pdbx_seq_one_letter_code
_entity_poly.pdbx_strand_id
1 'polypeptide(L)'
;MPGWQALNNEIASLGATVVTVALDIDPALAKPWNDLANPNHPSLVDTLHITNSLFGFTNIPMAAWIDEEGNLVRPAEGASIERSPLRDMEIPEGLPEQLNKMMHAVKAIPDDGEAYREAILDWVRKGSNSEFALTPDEVIARSQPRSDNEARATACFELGEYFHRLGNSETAVKWWKEAHRLHPQNLTYKRQAWTLVTTPAGATEYDLMQGPNDVYDSNLVDEVTGEGGFGQFIIRPRL
;
A
#
# COMPACT_ATOMS: atom_id res chain seq x y z
N MET A 1 -12.29 -7.02 2.76
CA MET A 1 -12.47 -5.56 2.55
C MET A 1 -13.94 -5.22 2.29
N PRO A 2 -14.78 -5.14 3.34
CA PRO A 2 -16.24 -4.96 3.20
C PRO A 2 -16.62 -3.67 2.45
N GLY A 3 -15.99 -2.53 2.78
CA GLY A 3 -16.27 -1.26 2.10
C GLY A 3 -16.03 -1.32 0.58
N TRP A 4 -14.91 -1.90 0.15
CA TRP A 4 -14.58 -2.01 -1.28
C TRP A 4 -15.54 -2.94 -2.03
N GLN A 5 -16.03 -4.00 -1.37
CA GLN A 5 -17.06 -4.87 -1.96
C GLN A 5 -18.41 -4.17 -2.08
N ALA A 6 -18.79 -3.36 -1.08
CA ALA A 6 -20.01 -2.56 -1.11
C ALA A 6 -19.95 -1.52 -2.24
N LEU A 7 -18.82 -0.80 -2.36
CA LEU A 7 -18.59 0.12 -3.46
C LEU A 7 -18.66 -0.60 -4.82
N ASN A 8 -17.99 -1.76 -4.96
CA ASN A 8 -18.05 -2.54 -6.20
C ASN A 8 -19.49 -2.91 -6.59
N ASN A 9 -20.32 -3.34 -5.64
CA ASN A 9 -21.74 -3.64 -5.91
C ASN A 9 -22.50 -2.41 -6.45
N GLU A 10 -22.21 -1.22 -5.91
CA GLU A 10 -22.86 0.03 -6.33
C GLU A 10 -22.43 0.46 -7.73
N ILE A 11 -21.12 0.37 -8.03
CA ILE A 11 -20.58 0.85 -9.31
C ILE A 11 -20.69 -0.17 -10.45
N ALA A 12 -20.90 -1.45 -10.14
CA ALA A 12 -21.04 -2.51 -11.14
C ALA A 12 -22.20 -2.27 -12.12
N SER A 13 -23.33 -1.72 -11.65
CA SER A 13 -24.45 -1.37 -12.54
C SER A 13 -24.16 -0.20 -13.47
N LEU A 14 -23.07 0.54 -13.21
CA LEU A 14 -22.59 1.65 -14.02
C LEU A 14 -21.44 1.23 -14.95
N GLY A 15 -21.10 -0.06 -15.00
CA GLY A 15 -20.04 -0.59 -15.87
C GLY A 15 -18.63 -0.44 -15.33
N ALA A 16 -18.46 -0.03 -14.07
CA ALA A 16 -17.16 0.05 -13.41
C ALA A 16 -16.93 -1.14 -12.45
N THR A 17 -15.66 -1.44 -12.16
CA THR A 17 -15.30 -2.51 -11.21
C THR A 17 -14.08 -2.11 -10.37
N VAL A 18 -14.05 -2.58 -9.13
CA VAL A 18 -12.85 -2.50 -8.29
C VAL A 18 -11.95 -3.70 -8.61
N VAL A 19 -10.64 -3.48 -8.79
CA VAL A 19 -9.65 -4.56 -8.79
C VAL A 19 -8.78 -4.40 -7.56
N THR A 20 -8.72 -5.45 -6.73
CA THR A 20 -7.86 -5.46 -5.54
C THR A 20 -6.60 -6.25 -5.81
N VAL A 21 -5.47 -5.75 -5.31
CA VAL A 21 -4.15 -6.37 -5.49
C VAL A 21 -3.46 -6.41 -4.14
N ALA A 22 -3.20 -7.60 -3.62
CA ALA A 22 -2.31 -7.78 -2.48
C ALA A 22 -0.86 -7.78 -2.97
N LEU A 23 -0.01 -6.93 -2.40
CA LEU A 23 1.42 -6.89 -2.70
C LEU A 23 2.15 -7.81 -1.74
N ASP A 24 2.45 -9.03 -2.18
CA ASP A 24 2.95 -10.10 -1.32
C ASP A 24 3.71 -11.13 -2.13
N ILE A 25 5.00 -11.34 -1.81
CA ILE A 25 5.84 -12.30 -2.53
C ILE A 25 5.41 -13.76 -2.29
N ASP A 26 4.69 -14.04 -1.21
CA ASP A 26 4.16 -15.37 -0.91
C ASP A 26 2.62 -15.39 -1.05
N PRO A 27 2.10 -15.83 -2.22
CA PRO A 27 0.65 -15.87 -2.43
C PRO A 27 -0.06 -16.84 -1.49
N ALA A 28 0.64 -17.80 -0.87
CA ALA A 28 0.04 -18.70 0.11
C ALA A 28 -0.32 -17.99 1.43
N LEU A 29 0.36 -16.88 1.75
CA LEU A 29 0.08 -16.07 2.95
C LEU A 29 -0.97 -14.98 2.68
N ALA A 30 -1.11 -14.53 1.45
CA ALA A 30 -2.20 -13.66 1.02
C ALA A 30 -3.54 -14.41 0.84
N LYS A 31 -3.50 -15.65 0.35
CA LYS A 31 -4.70 -16.42 -0.02
C LYS A 31 -5.75 -16.55 1.10
N PRO A 32 -5.39 -16.89 2.36
CA PRO A 32 -6.38 -17.03 3.44
C PRO A 32 -7.22 -15.76 3.65
N TRP A 33 -6.60 -14.58 3.52
CA TRP A 33 -7.30 -13.30 3.63
C TRP A 33 -8.24 -13.04 2.47
N ASN A 34 -7.85 -13.42 1.26
CA ASN A 34 -8.72 -13.33 0.07
C ASN A 34 -9.91 -14.30 0.18
N ASP A 35 -9.67 -15.54 0.59
CA ASP A 35 -10.73 -16.54 0.81
C ASP A 35 -11.72 -16.07 1.88
N LEU A 36 -11.20 -15.56 3.02
CA LEU A 36 -12.02 -15.01 4.10
C LEU A 36 -12.83 -13.80 3.63
N ALA A 37 -12.24 -12.94 2.81
CA ALA A 37 -12.91 -11.77 2.26
C ALA A 37 -14.02 -12.14 1.26
N ASN A 38 -13.91 -13.29 0.57
CA ASN A 38 -14.84 -13.76 -0.47
C ASN A 38 -15.26 -12.63 -1.44
N PRO A 39 -14.30 -12.00 -2.15
CA PRO A 39 -14.56 -10.80 -2.93
C PRO A 39 -15.50 -11.06 -4.11
N ASN A 40 -16.40 -10.10 -4.35
CA ASN A 40 -17.31 -10.04 -5.50
C ASN A 40 -16.70 -9.35 -6.73
N HIS A 41 -15.39 -9.20 -6.76
CA HIS A 41 -14.63 -8.46 -7.75
C HIS A 41 -13.26 -9.11 -7.96
N PRO A 42 -12.56 -8.83 -9.08
CA PRO A 42 -11.23 -9.37 -9.31
C PRO A 42 -10.28 -9.05 -8.15
N SER A 43 -9.67 -10.09 -7.57
CA SER A 43 -8.75 -9.98 -6.45
C SER A 43 -7.50 -10.79 -6.75
N LEU A 44 -6.36 -10.10 -6.80
CA LEU A 44 -5.09 -10.59 -7.30
C LEU A 44 -4.03 -10.54 -6.20
N VAL A 45 -2.96 -11.31 -6.39
CA VAL A 45 -1.72 -11.18 -5.62
C VAL A 45 -0.60 -10.81 -6.59
N ASP A 46 0.04 -9.69 -6.34
CA ASP A 46 1.24 -9.24 -7.02
C ASP A 46 2.46 -9.78 -6.28
N THR A 47 2.97 -10.92 -6.74
CA THR A 47 4.08 -11.63 -6.12
C THR A 47 5.45 -11.08 -6.47
N LEU A 48 5.51 -10.02 -7.27
CA LEU A 48 6.75 -9.38 -7.73
C LEU A 48 6.79 -7.89 -7.40
N HIS A 49 5.76 -7.38 -6.70
CA HIS A 49 5.55 -5.95 -6.47
C HIS A 49 5.61 -5.12 -7.77
N ILE A 50 5.22 -5.68 -8.92
CA ILE A 50 5.29 -5.00 -10.22
C ILE A 50 4.40 -3.75 -10.26
N THR A 51 3.31 -3.74 -9.49
CA THR A 51 2.44 -2.58 -9.36
C THR A 51 3.12 -1.40 -8.66
N ASN A 52 4.16 -1.63 -7.85
CA ASN A 52 5.04 -0.59 -7.31
C ASN A 52 5.76 0.15 -8.45
N SER A 53 6.39 -0.60 -9.37
CA SER A 53 7.17 -0.05 -10.48
C SER A 53 6.35 0.36 -11.69
N LEU A 54 5.10 -0.06 -11.82
CA LEU A 54 4.21 0.40 -12.89
C LEU A 54 3.39 1.62 -12.45
N PHE A 55 2.75 1.57 -11.29
CA PHE A 55 1.83 2.62 -10.85
C PHE A 55 2.41 3.56 -9.78
N GLY A 56 3.35 3.09 -8.97
CA GLY A 56 3.91 3.88 -7.86
C GLY A 56 3.30 3.53 -6.50
N PHE A 57 2.82 2.30 -6.31
CA PHE A 57 2.31 1.83 -5.01
C PHE A 57 3.43 1.62 -3.99
N THR A 58 3.78 2.70 -3.29
CA THR A 58 4.84 2.74 -2.28
C THR A 58 4.31 2.53 -0.86
N ASN A 59 3.00 2.55 -0.68
CA ASN A 59 2.31 2.27 0.59
C ASN A 59 0.95 1.62 0.32
N ILE A 60 0.26 1.18 1.37
CA ILE A 60 -1.11 0.68 1.30
C ILE A 60 -1.99 1.35 2.37
N PRO A 61 -3.29 1.55 2.11
CA PRO A 61 -3.95 1.34 0.82
C PRO A 61 -3.66 2.48 -0.18
N MET A 62 -3.44 2.12 -1.44
CA MET A 62 -3.31 3.05 -2.56
C MET A 62 -4.13 2.55 -3.74
N ALA A 63 -4.56 3.46 -4.61
CA ALA A 63 -5.26 3.12 -5.84
C ALA A 63 -4.87 4.06 -6.98
N ALA A 64 -5.04 3.56 -8.20
CA ALA A 64 -4.98 4.32 -9.44
C ALA A 64 -6.30 4.10 -10.18
N TRP A 65 -6.76 5.10 -10.94
CA TRP A 65 -8.03 5.01 -11.68
C TRP A 65 -7.75 4.89 -13.16
N ILE A 66 -8.39 3.93 -13.81
CA ILE A 66 -8.18 3.58 -15.21
C ILE A 66 -9.53 3.66 -15.92
N ASP A 67 -9.61 4.44 -16.99
CA ASP A 67 -10.81 4.56 -17.82
C ASP A 67 -11.03 3.34 -18.74
N GLU A 68 -12.15 3.34 -19.47
CA GLU A 68 -12.53 2.26 -20.38
C GLU A 68 -11.61 2.11 -21.60
N GLU A 69 -10.86 3.15 -21.96
CA GLU A 69 -9.81 3.12 -22.98
C GLU A 69 -8.47 2.61 -22.44
N GLY A 70 -8.35 2.39 -21.13
CA GLY A 70 -7.14 1.90 -20.48
C GLY A 70 -6.13 3.00 -20.10
N ASN A 71 -6.55 4.27 -20.06
CA ASN A 71 -5.71 5.38 -19.62
C ASN A 71 -5.84 5.60 -18.12
N LEU A 72 -4.72 5.96 -17.48
CA LEU A 72 -4.75 6.50 -16.13
C LEU A 72 -5.44 7.86 -16.13
N VAL A 73 -6.49 8.01 -15.33
CA VAL A 73 -7.17 9.29 -15.07
C VAL A 73 -6.93 9.80 -13.66
N ARG A 74 -6.38 8.96 -12.77
CA ARG A 74 -5.73 9.37 -11.52
C ARG A 74 -4.54 8.45 -11.22
N PRO A 75 -3.36 9.00 -10.91
CA PRO A 75 -2.18 8.20 -10.57
C PRO A 75 -2.31 7.58 -9.16
N ALA A 76 -1.34 6.75 -8.80
CA ALA A 76 -1.27 6.14 -7.47
C ALA A 76 -1.28 7.19 -6.36
N GLU A 77 -2.30 7.15 -5.52
CA GLU A 77 -2.47 7.98 -4.33
C GLU A 77 -3.14 7.17 -3.21
N GLY A 78 -3.10 7.69 -1.98
CA GLY A 78 -3.72 7.07 -0.82
C GLY A 78 -5.21 6.89 -1.04
N ALA A 79 -5.70 5.67 -0.82
CA ALA A 79 -7.05 5.27 -1.18
C ALA A 79 -7.77 4.61 0.00
N SER A 80 -8.62 5.39 0.65
CA SER A 80 -9.61 4.91 1.61
C SER A 80 -10.98 5.37 1.12
N ILE A 81 -12.03 4.60 1.39
CA ILE A 81 -13.41 4.93 0.99
C ILE A 81 -14.39 4.98 2.16
N GLU A 82 -13.86 4.74 3.36
CA GLU A 82 -14.59 4.77 4.62
C GLU A 82 -13.70 5.42 5.67
N ARG A 83 -14.31 6.12 6.62
CA ARG A 83 -13.64 6.65 7.79
C ARG A 83 -13.06 5.49 8.62
N SER A 84 -11.80 5.60 9.02
CA SER A 84 -11.15 4.58 9.84
C SER A 84 -11.76 4.54 11.25
N PRO A 85 -12.29 3.40 11.73
CA PRO A 85 -12.78 3.27 13.11
C PRO A 85 -11.69 3.51 14.16
N LEU A 86 -10.42 3.23 13.82
CA LEU A 86 -9.27 3.45 14.71
C LEU A 86 -9.10 4.92 15.12
N ARG A 87 -9.62 5.84 14.30
CA ARG A 87 -9.57 7.27 14.56
C ARG A 87 -10.42 7.68 15.77
N ASP A 88 -11.53 6.98 16.02
CA ASP A 88 -12.45 7.30 17.10
C ASP A 88 -12.26 6.40 18.34
N MET A 89 -11.44 5.36 18.24
CA MET A 89 -11.10 4.49 19.38
C MET A 89 -10.29 5.23 20.45
N GLU A 90 -10.68 5.11 21.72
CA GLU A 90 -9.85 5.57 22.84
C GLU A 90 -8.56 4.74 22.92
N ILE A 91 -7.44 5.41 23.22
CA ILE A 91 -6.18 4.73 23.50
C ILE A 91 -6.17 4.38 24.99
N PRO A 92 -6.11 3.09 25.37
CA PRO A 92 -6.03 2.69 26.77
C PRO A 92 -4.82 3.31 27.49
N GLU A 93 -5.01 3.64 28.77
CA GLU A 93 -3.89 4.03 29.63
C GLU A 93 -2.99 2.82 29.96
N GLY A 94 -1.71 3.08 30.22
CA GLY A 94 -0.76 2.05 30.66
C GLY A 94 -0.24 1.11 29.57
N LEU A 95 -0.48 1.44 28.29
CA LEU A 95 0.11 0.68 27.18
C LEU A 95 1.65 0.78 27.19
N PRO A 96 2.35 -0.28 26.73
CA PRO A 96 3.78 -0.19 26.44
C PRO A 96 4.09 0.99 25.53
N GLU A 97 5.22 1.66 25.76
CA GLU A 97 5.57 2.91 25.07
C GLU A 97 5.48 2.82 23.55
N GLN A 98 6.04 1.76 22.95
CA GLN A 98 6.01 1.54 21.50
C GLN A 98 4.59 1.38 20.95
N LEU A 99 3.74 0.63 21.65
CA LEU A 99 2.34 0.43 21.27
C LEU A 99 1.56 1.75 21.41
N ASN A 100 1.79 2.51 22.48
CA ASN A 100 1.19 3.82 22.66
C ASN A 100 1.55 4.78 21.50
N LYS A 101 2.84 4.84 21.14
CA LYS A 101 3.30 5.66 20.01
C LYS A 101 2.68 5.22 18.69
N MET A 102 2.63 3.92 18.41
CA MET A 102 2.00 3.36 17.22
C MET A 102 0.53 3.77 17.12
N MET A 103 -0.24 3.62 18.20
CA MET A 103 -1.67 4.00 18.23
C MET A 103 -1.87 5.48 17.93
N HIS A 104 -1.04 6.37 18.51
CA HIS A 104 -1.07 7.79 18.20
C HIS A 104 -0.70 8.09 16.75
N ALA A 105 0.32 7.42 16.19
CA ALA A 105 0.72 7.58 14.80
C ALA A 105 -0.40 7.17 13.83
N VAL A 106 -1.08 6.05 14.09
CA VAL A 106 -2.22 5.59 13.29
C VAL A 106 -3.38 6.60 13.33
N LYS A 107 -3.69 7.16 14.50
CA LYS A 107 -4.75 8.18 14.62
C LYS A 107 -4.42 9.49 13.91
N ALA A 108 -3.13 9.79 13.71
CA ALA A 108 -2.67 10.97 13.00
C ALA A 108 -2.73 10.82 11.46
N ILE A 109 -3.01 9.62 10.94
CA ILE A 109 -3.21 9.39 9.50
C ILE A 109 -4.34 10.32 9.00
N PRO A 110 -4.11 11.08 7.91
CA PRO A 110 -5.14 11.89 7.29
C PRO A 110 -6.33 11.05 6.85
N ASP A 111 -7.54 11.59 7.03
CA ASP A 111 -8.77 10.92 6.65
C ASP A 111 -9.39 11.65 5.45
N ASP A 112 -9.28 10.99 4.29
CA ASP A 112 -9.83 11.46 3.02
C ASP A 112 -10.96 10.51 2.55
N GLY A 113 -11.41 9.57 3.40
CA GLY A 113 -12.21 8.41 2.98
C GLY A 113 -13.55 8.74 2.35
N GLU A 114 -14.35 9.58 3.00
CA GLU A 114 -15.67 10.00 2.49
C GLU A 114 -15.53 10.80 1.18
N ALA A 115 -14.62 11.78 1.15
CA ALA A 115 -14.38 12.59 -0.04
C ALA A 115 -13.89 11.75 -1.22
N TYR A 116 -12.98 10.80 -0.97
CA TYR A 116 -12.42 9.92 -2.00
C TYR A 116 -13.50 8.99 -2.57
N ARG A 117 -14.39 8.47 -1.72
CA ARG A 117 -15.55 7.70 -2.17
C ARG A 117 -16.47 8.52 -3.07
N GLU A 118 -16.82 9.74 -2.67
CA GLU A 118 -17.67 10.61 -3.49
C GLU A 118 -17.01 10.95 -4.83
N ALA A 119 -15.69 11.15 -4.85
CA ALA A 119 -14.95 11.39 -6.07
C ALA A 119 -14.99 10.18 -7.03
N ILE A 120 -14.87 8.95 -6.52
CA ILE A 120 -15.04 7.73 -7.33
C ILE A 120 -16.45 7.68 -7.93
N LEU A 121 -17.48 7.91 -7.11
CA LEU A 121 -18.87 7.84 -7.56
C LEU A 121 -19.20 8.92 -8.60
N ASP A 122 -18.64 10.11 -8.45
CA ASP A 122 -18.76 11.18 -9.44
C ASP A 122 -18.12 10.77 -10.76
N TRP A 123 -16.87 10.27 -10.72
CA TRP A 123 -16.15 9.80 -11.89
C TRP A 123 -16.87 8.67 -12.61
N VAL A 124 -17.30 7.63 -11.89
CA VAL A 124 -18.04 6.51 -12.49
C VAL A 124 -19.33 6.97 -13.18
N ARG A 125 -20.00 8.01 -12.66
CA ARG A 125 -21.26 8.52 -13.26
C ARG A 125 -21.04 9.45 -14.45
N LYS A 126 -19.95 10.23 -14.45
CA LYS A 126 -19.71 11.30 -15.43
C LYS A 126 -18.62 10.96 -16.45
N GLY A 127 -17.85 9.90 -16.23
CA GLY A 127 -16.66 9.54 -17.01
C GLY A 127 -15.68 10.72 -17.06
N SER A 128 -15.19 11.03 -18.27
CA SER A 128 -14.28 12.14 -18.54
C SER A 128 -14.83 13.54 -18.20
N ASN A 129 -16.14 13.69 -17.92
CA ASN A 129 -16.73 14.96 -17.50
C ASN A 129 -16.71 15.18 -15.98
N SER A 130 -16.17 14.23 -15.22
CA SER A 130 -15.95 14.39 -13.77
C SER A 130 -14.85 15.40 -13.50
N GLU A 131 -15.03 16.25 -12.48
CA GLU A 131 -13.98 17.16 -12.01
C GLU A 131 -12.80 16.42 -11.37
N PHE A 132 -13.00 15.15 -10.99
CA PHE A 132 -11.97 14.30 -10.39
C PHE A 132 -11.17 13.49 -11.41
N ALA A 133 -11.65 13.40 -12.67
CA ALA A 133 -10.92 12.80 -13.77
C ALA A 133 -9.88 13.79 -14.30
N LEU A 134 -8.60 13.44 -14.16
CA LEU A 134 -7.51 14.33 -14.55
C LEU A 134 -7.24 14.24 -16.05
N THR A 135 -6.80 15.36 -16.62
CA THR A 135 -6.25 15.37 -17.97
C THR A 135 -4.93 14.59 -18.03
N PRO A 136 -4.49 14.10 -19.21
CA PRO A 136 -3.22 13.40 -19.34
C PRO A 136 -2.02 14.19 -18.80
N ASP A 137 -1.97 15.50 -19.03
CA ASP A 137 -0.88 16.36 -18.53
C ASP A 137 -0.89 16.44 -16.99
N GLU A 138 -2.07 16.52 -16.37
CA GLU A 138 -2.21 16.50 -14.91
C GLU A 138 -1.83 15.15 -14.33
N VAL A 139 -2.18 14.04 -14.98
CA VAL A 139 -1.76 12.69 -14.56
C VAL A 139 -0.24 12.59 -14.58
N ILE A 140 0.41 13.03 -15.66
CA ILE A 140 1.88 13.05 -15.76
C ILE A 140 2.48 13.92 -14.64
N ALA A 141 1.96 15.13 -14.45
CA ALA A 141 2.46 16.05 -13.43
C ALA A 141 2.27 15.50 -12.00
N ARG A 142 1.15 14.81 -11.74
CA ARG A 142 0.84 14.25 -10.41
C ARG A 142 1.49 12.89 -10.15
N SER A 143 1.83 12.12 -11.19
CA SER A 143 2.53 10.83 -11.06
C SER A 143 3.93 10.96 -10.43
N GLN A 144 4.49 12.17 -10.38
CA GLN A 144 5.86 12.50 -9.96
C GLN A 144 6.94 11.76 -10.79
N PRO A 145 8.03 12.42 -11.21
CA PRO A 145 9.11 11.72 -11.92
C PRO A 145 9.79 10.74 -10.98
N ARG A 146 9.82 9.45 -11.34
CA ARG A 146 10.66 8.48 -10.63
C ARG A 146 12.12 8.83 -10.82
N SER A 147 12.82 9.03 -9.70
CA SER A 147 14.25 9.30 -9.75
C SER A 147 15.04 8.04 -10.18
N ASP A 148 16.27 8.24 -10.67
CA ASP A 148 17.21 7.13 -10.92
C ASP A 148 17.39 6.24 -9.69
N ASN A 149 17.32 6.81 -8.48
CA ASN A 149 17.41 6.05 -7.24
C ASN A 149 16.18 5.15 -7.04
N GLU A 150 14.97 5.60 -7.33
CA GLU A 150 13.77 4.78 -7.21
C GLU A 150 13.74 3.63 -8.23
N ALA A 151 14.22 3.90 -9.46
CA ALA A 151 14.39 2.86 -10.47
C ALA A 151 15.42 1.80 -10.00
N ARG A 152 16.55 2.24 -9.44
CA ARG A 152 17.56 1.33 -8.86
C ARG A 152 17.03 0.60 -7.63
N ALA A 153 16.22 1.24 -6.79
CA ALA A 153 15.60 0.60 -5.63
C ALA A 153 14.70 -0.56 -6.06
N THR A 154 13.93 -0.37 -7.13
CA THR A 154 13.11 -1.43 -7.74
C THR A 154 13.98 -2.60 -8.20
N ALA A 155 15.05 -2.34 -8.96
CA ALA A 155 15.97 -3.39 -9.40
C ALA A 155 16.63 -4.12 -8.20
N CYS A 156 16.99 -3.39 -7.14
CA CYS A 156 17.52 -4.00 -5.92
C CYS A 156 16.46 -4.87 -5.24
N PHE A 157 15.21 -4.42 -5.18
CA PHE A 157 14.13 -5.20 -4.59
C PHE A 157 13.89 -6.51 -5.35
N GLU A 158 13.81 -6.46 -6.68
CA GLU A 158 13.68 -7.63 -7.57
C GLU A 158 14.86 -8.61 -7.42
N LEU A 159 16.09 -8.10 -7.28
CA LEU A 159 17.26 -8.93 -6.98
C LEU A 159 17.12 -9.61 -5.61
N GLY A 160 16.63 -8.88 -4.61
CA GLY A 160 16.34 -9.44 -3.29
C GLY A 160 15.35 -10.60 -3.36
N GLU A 161 14.23 -10.41 -4.06
CA GLU A 161 13.24 -11.48 -4.30
C GLU A 161 13.84 -12.67 -5.06
N TYR A 162 14.65 -12.42 -6.08
CA TYR A 162 15.33 -13.47 -6.83
C TYR A 162 16.20 -14.33 -5.92
N PHE A 163 17.08 -13.72 -5.11
CA PHE A 163 17.93 -14.46 -4.18
C PHE A 163 17.14 -15.14 -3.06
N HIS A 164 16.06 -14.52 -2.59
CA HIS A 164 15.17 -15.13 -1.60
C HIS A 164 14.55 -16.43 -2.13
N ARG A 165 14.04 -16.42 -3.37
CA ARG A 165 13.48 -17.64 -4.02
C ARG A 165 14.51 -18.75 -4.20
N LEU A 166 15.79 -18.42 -4.30
CA LEU A 166 16.89 -19.40 -4.35
C LEU A 166 17.33 -19.89 -2.95
N GLY A 167 16.68 -19.44 -1.88
CA GLY A 167 17.05 -19.77 -0.50
C GLY A 167 18.29 -19.03 0.01
N ASN A 168 18.77 -18.00 -0.71
CA ASN A 168 19.92 -17.20 -0.32
C ASN A 168 19.49 -15.93 0.43
N SER A 169 19.01 -16.12 1.66
CA SER A 169 18.48 -15.04 2.51
C SER A 169 19.51 -13.96 2.81
N GLU A 170 20.79 -14.31 3.00
CA GLU A 170 21.83 -13.32 3.29
C GLU A 170 22.02 -12.35 2.12
N THR A 171 22.01 -12.86 0.88
CA THR A 171 22.13 -12.01 -0.31
C THR A 171 20.85 -11.23 -0.58
N ALA A 172 19.69 -11.83 -0.33
CA ALA A 172 18.41 -11.14 -0.45
C ALA A 172 18.35 -9.90 0.46
N VAL A 173 18.73 -10.05 1.73
CA VAL A 173 18.79 -8.96 2.71
C VAL A 173 19.71 -7.83 2.25
N LYS A 174 20.87 -8.13 1.69
CA LYS A 174 21.81 -7.10 1.17
C LYS A 174 21.13 -6.21 0.13
N TRP A 175 20.40 -6.81 -0.81
CA TRP A 175 19.69 -6.06 -1.85
C TRP A 175 18.48 -5.31 -1.32
N TRP A 176 17.70 -5.90 -0.41
CA TRP A 176 16.58 -5.21 0.21
C TRP A 176 17.02 -4.01 1.07
N LYS A 177 18.14 -4.11 1.81
CA LYS A 177 18.73 -2.95 2.50
C LYS A 177 19.08 -1.82 1.52
N GLU A 178 19.65 -2.16 0.37
CA GLU A 178 19.96 -1.16 -0.64
C GLU A 178 18.70 -0.53 -1.25
N ALA A 179 17.64 -1.32 -1.46
CA ALA A 179 16.33 -0.79 -1.87
C ALA A 179 15.78 0.21 -0.82
N HIS A 180 15.84 -0.11 0.48
CA HIS A 180 15.41 0.79 1.55
C HIS A 180 16.22 2.09 1.56
N ARG A 181 17.54 1.99 1.34
CA ARG A 181 18.44 3.15 1.30
C ARG A 181 18.16 4.07 0.12
N LEU A 182 17.86 3.49 -1.05
CA LEU A 182 17.62 4.22 -2.30
C LEU A 182 16.22 4.84 -2.36
N HIS A 183 15.20 4.19 -1.80
CA HIS A 183 13.83 4.68 -1.78
C HIS A 183 13.22 4.57 -0.37
N PRO A 184 13.64 5.42 0.57
CA PRO A 184 13.25 5.32 1.98
C PRO A 184 11.74 5.52 2.22
N GLN A 185 11.02 6.20 1.33
CA GLN A 185 9.56 6.39 1.42
C GLN A 185 8.76 5.18 0.87
N ASN A 186 9.42 4.14 0.37
CA ASN A 186 8.76 2.93 -0.12
C ASN A 186 8.49 1.96 1.04
N LEU A 187 7.34 2.16 1.70
CA LEU A 187 6.93 1.35 2.82
C LEU A 187 6.53 -0.06 2.40
N THR A 188 6.07 -0.30 1.17
CA THR A 188 5.74 -1.65 0.69
C THR A 188 6.98 -2.54 0.62
N TYR A 189 8.11 -2.03 0.09
CA TYR A 189 9.38 -2.76 0.12
C TYR A 189 9.86 -3.04 1.54
N LYS A 190 9.83 -2.02 2.41
CA LYS A 190 10.23 -2.16 3.82
C LYS A 190 9.42 -3.22 4.55
N ARG A 191 8.09 -3.14 4.45
CA ARG A 191 7.16 -4.07 5.11
C ARG A 191 7.36 -5.49 4.62
N GLN A 192 7.50 -5.71 3.30
CA GLN A 192 7.75 -7.05 2.78
C GLN A 192 9.03 -7.64 3.36
N ALA A 193 10.11 -6.86 3.35
CA ALA A 193 11.42 -7.27 3.82
C ALA A 193 11.42 -7.58 5.34
N TRP A 194 10.86 -6.70 6.16
CA TRP A 194 10.76 -6.90 7.62
C TRP A 194 9.95 -8.14 7.97
N THR A 195 8.82 -8.33 7.30
CA THR A 195 7.88 -9.42 7.58
C THR A 195 8.54 -10.79 7.43
N LEU A 196 9.45 -10.94 6.46
CA LEU A 196 10.18 -12.20 6.23
C LEU A 196 11.19 -12.53 7.33
N VAL A 197 11.58 -11.54 8.14
CA VAL A 197 12.48 -11.71 9.29
C VAL A 197 11.69 -11.87 10.58
N THR A 198 10.64 -11.08 10.77
CA THR A 198 9.90 -11.07 12.03
C THR A 198 8.85 -12.17 12.12
N THR A 199 8.42 -12.72 10.99
CA THR A 199 7.48 -13.85 10.96
C THR A 199 8.23 -15.17 11.20
N PRO A 200 7.86 -15.96 12.22
CA PRO A 200 8.47 -17.27 12.47
C PRO A 200 8.28 -18.24 11.29
N ALA A 201 9.29 -19.09 11.06
CA ALA A 201 9.18 -20.14 10.06
C ALA A 201 7.98 -21.07 10.34
N GLY A 202 7.14 -21.29 9.33
CA GLY A 202 5.94 -22.12 9.43
C GLY A 202 4.72 -21.41 10.03
N ALA A 203 4.80 -20.10 10.32
CA ALA A 203 3.61 -19.33 10.67
C ALA A 203 2.62 -19.30 9.49
N THR A 204 1.33 -19.31 9.83
CA THR A 204 0.23 -19.23 8.86
C THR A 204 -0.20 -17.79 8.58
N GLU A 205 0.34 -16.84 9.32
CA GLU A 205 0.07 -15.41 9.22
C GLU A 205 1.35 -14.62 9.46
N TYR A 206 1.43 -13.44 8.87
CA TYR A 206 2.55 -12.52 9.03
C TYR A 206 2.50 -11.77 10.36
N ASP A 207 3.69 -11.50 10.92
CA ASP A 207 3.82 -10.51 11.99
C ASP A 207 3.56 -9.11 11.43
N LEU A 208 2.37 -8.57 11.70
CA LEU A 208 1.97 -7.24 11.27
C LEU A 208 2.59 -6.11 12.08
N MET A 209 3.12 -6.41 13.28
CA MET A 209 3.81 -5.42 14.11
C MET A 209 5.20 -5.09 13.58
N GLN A 210 5.85 -6.06 12.92
CA GLN A 210 7.11 -5.90 12.20
C GLN A 210 8.14 -5.20 13.09
N GLY A 211 8.34 -5.75 14.29
CA GLY A 211 9.12 -5.10 15.36
C GLY A 211 10.64 -5.05 15.10
N PRO A 212 11.38 -4.44 16.03
CA PRO A 212 12.84 -4.41 15.98
C PRO A 212 13.45 -5.80 15.80
N ASN A 213 14.50 -5.90 14.99
CA ASN A 213 15.25 -7.13 14.73
C ASN A 213 16.72 -6.80 14.41
N ASP A 214 17.59 -7.80 14.44
CA ASP A 214 19.04 -7.62 14.22
C ASP A 214 19.42 -7.57 12.72
N VAL A 215 18.44 -7.71 11.82
CA VAL A 215 18.68 -7.78 10.37
C VAL A 215 18.57 -6.42 9.72
N TYR A 216 17.51 -5.65 10.00
CA TYR A 216 17.25 -4.34 9.39
C TYR A 216 17.51 -3.17 10.35
N ASP A 217 17.92 -2.03 9.80
CA ASP A 217 18.33 -0.86 10.59
C ASP A 217 17.14 -0.09 11.18
N SER A 218 15.93 -0.42 10.74
CA SER A 218 14.67 0.17 11.21
C SER A 218 13.55 -0.88 11.18
N ASN A 219 12.41 -0.51 11.77
CA ASN A 219 11.20 -1.30 11.84
C ASN A 219 9.98 -0.38 11.71
N LEU A 220 8.77 -0.96 11.64
CA LEU A 220 7.56 -0.18 11.40
C LEU A 220 7.33 0.90 12.46
N VAL A 221 7.52 0.58 13.75
CA VAL A 221 7.29 1.52 14.84
C VAL A 221 8.24 2.70 14.76
N ASP A 222 9.53 2.46 14.56
CA ASP A 222 10.52 3.53 14.48
C ASP A 222 10.25 4.49 13.32
N GLU A 223 9.84 3.94 12.18
CA GLU A 223 9.60 4.71 10.95
C GLU A 223 8.36 5.60 11.07
N VAL A 224 7.28 5.09 11.65
CA VAL A 224 6.00 5.82 11.72
C VAL A 224 5.84 6.68 12.97
N THR A 225 6.75 6.57 13.93
CA THR A 225 6.77 7.38 15.16
C THR A 225 7.88 8.43 15.16
N GLY A 226 8.78 8.39 14.16
CA GLY A 226 9.80 9.42 13.90
C GLY A 226 9.23 10.70 13.26
N GLU A 227 10.13 11.55 12.77
CA GLU A 227 9.77 12.80 12.09
C GLU A 227 8.94 12.52 10.83
N GLY A 228 7.80 13.21 10.68
CA GLY A 228 6.86 13.02 9.57
C GLY A 228 5.83 11.89 9.77
N GLY A 229 6.05 10.99 10.74
CA GLY A 229 5.12 9.90 11.10
C GLY A 229 4.68 9.05 9.90
N PHE A 230 3.42 8.58 9.89
CA PHE A 230 2.86 7.94 8.70
C PHE A 230 2.76 8.87 7.49
N GLY A 231 2.67 10.19 7.71
CA GLY A 231 2.48 11.19 6.65
C GLY A 231 3.58 11.16 5.58
N GLN A 232 4.81 10.80 5.95
CA GLN A 232 5.92 10.70 4.98
C GLN A 232 5.75 9.56 3.96
N PHE A 233 4.88 8.58 4.24
CA PHE A 233 4.57 7.45 3.37
C PHE A 233 3.22 7.60 2.66
N ILE A 234 2.56 8.76 2.78
CA ILE A 234 1.21 8.99 2.27
C ILE A 234 1.26 10.03 1.15
N ILE A 235 0.90 9.60 -0.05
CA ILE A 235 0.55 10.51 -1.14
C ILE A 235 -0.93 10.83 -0.99
N ARG A 236 -1.26 11.95 -0.34
CA ARG A 236 -2.67 12.31 -0.12
C ARG A 236 -3.37 12.61 -1.44
N PRO A 237 -4.61 12.13 -1.64
CA PRO A 237 -5.37 12.47 -2.82
C PRO A 237 -5.69 13.98 -2.84
N ARG A 238 -5.60 14.57 -4.03
CA ARG A 238 -6.03 15.97 -4.26
C ARG A 238 -7.40 15.93 -4.91
N LEU A 239 -8.43 16.03 -4.06
CA LEU A 239 -9.86 15.98 -4.40
C LEU A 239 -10.44 17.39 -4.43
#